data_AF-A0A934L6A7-F1
#
_entry.id   AF-A0A934L6A7-F1
#
_cell.length_a   1.000
_cell.length_b   1.000
_cell.length_c   1.000
_cell.angle_alpha   90.00
_cell.angle_beta   90.00
_cell.angle_gamma   90.00
#
_symmetry.space_group_name_H-M   'P 1'
#
loop_
_entity.id
_entity.type
_entity.pdbx_description
1 polymer ?
#
loop_
_entity_poly.entity_id
_entity_poly.type
_entity_poly.pdbx_seq_one_letter_code
_entity_poly.pdbx_strand_id
1 'polypeptide(L)'
;MAYAARLVGDGQARLEVRSDRKTGYRRLLEKAFRRGTDAPSPVIEHVRVSSKQRRDTTNPLHRINLTLAMARDLNGRLRRRSWLHTKQRRFLALQLGVFTCYRNYVRLRFNGEKETPAQLLGLLPQQLSIEQLLSWRQDWGRSLAVHPLAQRGESTAEWRAPADATHVDEMEAVAG
;
A
#
# COMPACT_ATOMS: atom_id res chain seq x y z
N MET A 1 0.56 1.26 -10.90
CA MET A 1 1.25 0.23 -11.70
C MET A 1 1.03 -1.08 -10.98
N ALA A 2 0.61 -2.12 -11.69
CA ALA A 2 0.49 -3.47 -11.13
C ALA A 2 1.55 -4.34 -11.82
N TYR A 3 2.17 -5.25 -11.08
CA TYR A 3 3.14 -6.19 -11.65
C TYR A 3 2.89 -7.59 -11.08
N ALA A 4 3.21 -8.60 -11.88
CA ALA A 4 3.26 -9.99 -11.49
C ALA A 4 4.61 -10.55 -11.91
N ALA A 5 5.28 -11.25 -11.01
CA ALA A 5 6.56 -11.89 -11.27
C ALA A 5 6.36 -13.40 -11.34
N ARG A 6 7.02 -14.06 -12.29
CA ARG A 6 7.10 -15.51 -12.39
C ARG A 6 8.53 -15.90 -12.79
N LEU A 7 9.06 -16.95 -12.18
CA LEU A 7 10.32 -17.56 -12.62
C LEU A 7 10.09 -18.31 -13.93
N VAL A 8 10.94 -18.07 -14.92
CA VAL A 8 10.96 -18.83 -16.17
C VAL A 8 12.23 -19.67 -16.19
N GLY A 9 12.19 -20.81 -16.89
CA GLY A 9 13.32 -21.76 -17.00
C GLY A 9 14.67 -21.06 -17.18
N ASP A 10 15.70 -21.65 -16.57
CA ASP A 10 17.05 -21.10 -16.35
C ASP A 10 17.18 -20.12 -15.16
N GLY A 11 16.19 -20.08 -14.25
CA GLY A 11 16.25 -19.27 -13.03
C GLY A 11 16.08 -17.76 -13.26
N GLN A 12 15.73 -17.35 -14.48
CA GLN A 12 15.56 -15.95 -14.83
C GLN A 12 14.11 -15.50 -14.54
N ALA A 13 13.96 -14.48 -13.71
CA ALA A 13 12.66 -13.91 -13.39
C ALA A 13 12.09 -13.15 -14.60
N ARG A 14 10.87 -13.49 -15.04
CA ARG A 14 10.08 -12.63 -15.92
C ARG A 14 9.13 -11.80 -15.08
N LEU A 15 9.09 -10.51 -15.40
CA LEU A 15 8.23 -9.54 -14.73
C LEU A 15 7.25 -8.96 -15.75
N GLU A 16 5.98 -9.32 -15.63
CA GLU A 16 4.93 -8.64 -16.36
C GLU A 16 4.53 -7.37 -15.61
N VAL A 17 4.66 -6.23 -16.26
CA VAL A 17 4.30 -4.92 -15.72
C VAL A 17 3.17 -4.31 -16.53
N ARG A 18 2.08 -3.96 -15.84
CA ARG A 18 0.94 -3.24 -16.43
C ARG A 18 0.96 -1.77 -16.03
N SER A 19 1.00 -0.88 -17.02
CA SER A 19 0.84 0.57 -16.81
C SER A 19 -0.05 1.21 -17.87
N ASP A 20 -0.33 2.50 -17.72
CA ASP A 20 -0.89 3.29 -18.81
C ASP A 20 0.14 3.51 -19.94
N ARG A 21 -0.25 4.24 -20.98
CA ARG A 21 0.59 4.52 -22.17
C ARG A 21 1.59 5.69 -21.99
N LYS A 22 1.84 6.18 -20.78
CA LYS A 22 2.79 7.27 -20.54
C LYS A 22 4.21 6.80 -20.88
N THR A 23 4.85 7.55 -21.77
CA THR A 23 6.18 7.24 -22.34
C THR A 23 7.29 7.11 -21.29
N GLY A 24 7.19 7.86 -20.18
CA GLY A 24 8.17 7.83 -19.11
C GLY A 24 8.26 6.51 -18.33
N TYR A 25 7.24 5.64 -18.39
CA TYR A 25 7.25 4.40 -17.60
C TYR A 25 8.38 3.46 -18.00
N ARG A 26 8.72 3.35 -19.29
CA ARG A 26 9.80 2.48 -19.75
C ARG A 26 11.12 2.74 -19.01
N ARG A 27 11.56 4.00 -18.96
CA ARG A 27 12.79 4.41 -18.25
C ARG A 27 12.70 4.15 -16.75
N LEU A 28 11.52 4.33 -16.15
CA LEU A 28 11.31 4.05 -14.73
C LEU A 28 11.39 2.56 -14.42
N LEU A 29 10.88 1.70 -15.31
CA LEU A 29 10.96 0.24 -15.16
C LEU A 29 12.39 -0.25 -15.28
N GLU A 30 13.11 0.21 -16.30
CA GLU A 30 14.53 -0.08 -16.48
C GLU A 30 15.32 0.36 -15.23
N LYS A 31 15.03 1.54 -14.67
CA LYS A 31 15.70 2.02 -13.45
C LYS A 31 15.32 1.24 -12.19
N ALA A 32 14.06 0.86 -12.03
CA ALA A 32 13.55 0.22 -10.83
C ALA A 32 13.97 -1.26 -10.71
N PHE A 33 14.09 -1.95 -11.85
CA PHE A 33 14.34 -3.40 -11.90
C PHE A 33 15.72 -3.78 -12.42
N ARG A 34 16.58 -2.81 -12.76
CA ARG A 34 17.99 -3.08 -13.02
C ARG A 34 18.64 -3.60 -11.73
N ARG A 35 18.98 -4.88 -11.72
CA ARG A 35 19.85 -5.46 -10.68
C ARG A 35 21.30 -5.09 -11.00
N GLY A 36 22.14 -5.06 -9.96
CA GLY A 36 23.60 -4.88 -10.11
C GLY A 36 24.23 -6.02 -10.92
N THR A 37 25.54 -5.93 -11.16
CA THR A 37 26.31 -6.91 -11.96
C THR A 37 26.22 -8.35 -11.45
N ASP A 38 25.90 -8.54 -10.17
CA ASP A 38 25.99 -9.84 -9.49
C ASP A 38 24.73 -10.71 -9.66
N ALA A 39 23.67 -10.18 -10.29
CA ALA A 39 22.46 -10.95 -10.57
C ALA A 39 21.84 -10.56 -11.91
N PRO A 40 21.36 -11.54 -12.70
CA PRO A 40 20.68 -11.25 -13.96
C PRO A 40 19.45 -10.38 -13.70
N SER A 41 19.33 -9.30 -14.48
CA SER A 41 18.13 -8.46 -14.44
C SER A 41 16.93 -9.25 -15.00
N PRO A 42 15.73 -9.09 -14.40
CA PRO A 42 14.54 -9.76 -14.89
C PRO A 42 14.20 -9.28 -16.30
N VAL A 43 13.63 -10.18 -17.12
CA VAL A 43 13.05 -9.78 -18.41
C VAL A 43 11.74 -9.07 -18.10
N ILE A 44 11.64 -7.79 -18.50
CA ILE A 44 10.48 -6.96 -18.23
C ILE A 44 9.54 -7.00 -19.45
N GLU A 45 8.37 -7.59 -19.29
CA GLU A 45 7.29 -7.51 -20.26
C GLU A 45 6.37 -6.33 -19.90
N HIS A 46 6.43 -5.25 -20.68
CA HIS A 46 5.66 -4.03 -20.41
C HIS A 46 4.33 -4.01 -21.18
N VAL A 47 3.26 -4.41 -20.51
CA VAL A 47 1.89 -4.36 -21.03
C VAL A 47 1.30 -2.97 -20.83
N ARG A 48 0.94 -2.31 -21.95
CA ARG A 48 0.44 -0.92 -21.94
C ARG A 48 -1.06 -0.87 -22.15
N VAL A 49 -1.77 -0.36 -21.15
CA VAL A 49 -3.23 -0.22 -21.15
C VAL A 49 -3.61 1.20 -21.56
N SER A 50 -4.56 1.34 -22.49
CA SER A 50 -5.03 2.68 -22.90
C SER A 50 -5.89 3.31 -21.80
N SER A 51 -5.62 4.57 -21.48
CA SER A 51 -6.47 5.35 -20.56
C SER A 51 -7.87 5.66 -21.14
N LYS A 52 -8.06 5.44 -22.45
CA LYS A 52 -9.35 5.57 -23.15
C LYS A 52 -10.23 4.31 -23.04
N GLN A 53 -9.69 3.18 -22.57
CA GLN A 53 -10.51 2.01 -22.30
C GLN A 53 -11.55 2.32 -21.22
N ARG A 54 -12.68 1.60 -21.27
CA ARG A 54 -13.75 1.71 -20.28
C ARG A 54 -13.17 1.54 -18.87
N ARG A 55 -13.64 2.35 -17.92
CA ARG A 55 -13.15 2.39 -16.53
C ARG A 55 -13.96 1.48 -15.61
N ASP A 56 -14.20 0.25 -16.05
CA ASP A 56 -14.86 -0.78 -15.24
C ASP A 56 -13.83 -1.74 -14.64
N THR A 57 -14.31 -2.76 -13.94
CA THR A 57 -13.48 -3.77 -13.26
C THR A 57 -12.67 -4.65 -14.22
N THR A 58 -13.01 -4.69 -15.51
CA THR A 58 -12.24 -5.44 -16.52
C THR A 58 -10.96 -4.73 -16.92
N ASN A 59 -10.89 -3.41 -16.69
CA ASN A 59 -9.69 -2.62 -16.94
C ASN A 59 -8.60 -2.93 -15.90
N PRO A 60 -7.39 -3.36 -16.31
CA PRO A 60 -6.30 -3.63 -15.36
C PRO A 60 -5.88 -2.42 -14.51
N LEU A 61 -6.20 -1.20 -14.96
CA LEU A 61 -5.94 0.05 -14.22
C LEU A 61 -7.07 0.44 -13.27
N HIS A 62 -8.18 -0.30 -13.23
CA HIS A 62 -9.36 0.02 -12.43
C HIS A 62 -9.02 0.26 -10.95
N ARG A 63 -8.25 -0.66 -10.33
CA ARG A 63 -7.88 -0.57 -8.90
C ARG A 63 -7.10 0.70 -8.59
N ILE A 64 -6.20 1.10 -9.49
CA ILE A 64 -5.38 2.32 -9.35
C ILE A 64 -6.26 3.55 -9.55
N ASN A 65 -7.11 3.55 -10.58
CA ASN A 65 -8.03 4.64 -10.86
C ASN A 65 -9.03 4.87 -9.73
N LEU A 66 -9.57 3.79 -9.15
CA LEU A 66 -10.44 3.83 -7.99
C LEU A 66 -9.71 4.42 -6.78
N THR A 67 -8.48 3.96 -6.52
CA THR A 67 -7.66 4.50 -5.42
C THR A 67 -7.37 6.00 -5.62
N LEU A 68 -7.06 6.43 -6.85
CA LEU A 68 -6.86 7.84 -7.18
C LEU A 68 -8.15 8.66 -7.02
N ALA A 69 -9.30 8.11 -7.40
CA ALA A 69 -10.60 8.76 -7.21
C ALA A 69 -10.88 8.96 -5.71
N MET A 70 -10.73 7.90 -4.90
CA MET A 70 -10.86 7.97 -3.44
C MET A 70 -9.88 8.98 -2.84
N ALA A 71 -8.62 8.98 -3.29
CA ALA A 71 -7.62 9.92 -2.79
C ALA A 71 -8.00 11.36 -3.09
N ARG A 72 -8.56 11.65 -4.28
CA ARG A 72 -9.01 13.01 -4.63
C ARG A 72 -10.26 13.39 -3.83
N ASP A 73 -11.17 12.46 -3.61
CA ASP A 73 -12.40 12.72 -2.86
C ASP A 73 -12.10 13.02 -1.37
N LEU A 74 -11.28 12.17 -0.75
CA LEU A 74 -10.91 12.28 0.66
C LEU A 74 -9.77 13.27 0.93
N ASN A 75 -9.14 13.82 -0.12
CA ASN A 75 -8.13 14.87 0.02
C ASN A 75 -8.46 16.09 -0.85
N GLY A 76 -9.18 17.05 -0.29
CA GLY A 76 -9.54 18.30 -0.98
C GLY A 76 -8.35 19.09 -1.55
N ARG A 77 -7.15 18.92 -0.97
CA ARG A 77 -5.90 19.53 -1.49
C ARG A 77 -5.51 19.02 -2.87
N LEU A 78 -5.86 17.78 -3.22
CA LEU A 78 -5.58 17.20 -4.55
C LEU A 78 -6.58 17.66 -5.63
N ARG A 79 -7.77 18.14 -5.24
CA ARG A 79 -8.81 18.60 -6.18
C ARG A 79 -8.65 20.05 -6.59
N ARG A 80 -8.40 20.95 -5.64
CA ARG A 80 -8.38 22.40 -5.90
C ARG A 80 -7.16 22.77 -6.75
N ARG A 81 -7.30 23.70 -7.69
CA ARG A 81 -6.16 24.40 -8.30
C ARG A 81 -5.95 25.70 -7.50
N SER A 82 -4.87 25.78 -6.74
CA SER A 82 -4.57 26.90 -5.85
C SER A 82 -3.09 26.89 -5.47
N TRP A 83 -2.54 28.06 -5.17
CA TRP A 83 -1.13 28.30 -4.84
C TRP A 83 -0.84 28.21 -3.34
N LEU A 84 -1.66 27.48 -2.60
CA LEU A 84 -1.54 27.40 -1.14
C LEU A 84 -0.21 26.73 -0.75
N HIS A 85 0.49 27.32 0.23
CA HIS A 85 1.71 26.75 0.84
C HIS A 85 1.54 25.29 1.26
N THR A 86 0.32 24.93 1.66
CA THR A 86 -0.11 23.59 2.04
C THR A 86 -0.03 22.53 0.92
N LYS A 87 0.29 22.93 -0.31
CA LYS A 87 0.54 22.05 -1.47
C LYS A 87 2.00 21.86 -1.82
N GLN A 88 2.92 22.40 -1.02
CA GLN A 88 4.32 22.00 -1.14
C GLN A 88 4.43 20.47 -0.99
N ARG A 89 5.40 19.88 -1.71
CA ARG A 89 5.64 18.43 -1.77
C ARG A 89 5.60 17.77 -0.39
N ARG A 90 6.26 18.36 0.61
CA ARG A 90 6.31 17.82 1.98
C ARG A 90 4.92 17.66 2.62
N PHE A 91 4.03 18.64 2.46
CA PHE A 91 2.70 18.60 3.06
C PHE A 91 1.77 17.66 2.30
N LEU A 92 1.90 17.58 0.97
CA LEU A 92 1.19 16.58 0.18
C LEU A 92 1.63 15.16 0.53
N ALA A 93 2.93 14.95 0.76
CA ALA A 93 3.45 13.66 1.20
C ALA A 93 2.89 13.27 2.58
N LEU A 94 2.90 14.18 3.55
CA LEU A 94 2.29 13.95 4.87
C LEU A 94 0.80 13.62 4.76
N GLN A 95 0.05 14.40 3.98
CA GLN A 95 -1.37 14.17 3.77
C GLN A 95 -1.65 12.81 3.09
N LEU A 96 -0.85 12.43 2.10
CA LEU A 96 -0.95 11.10 1.47
C LEU A 96 -0.61 9.97 2.45
N GLY A 97 0.32 10.20 3.38
CA GLY A 97 0.59 9.27 4.48
C GLY A 97 -0.64 9.06 5.35
N VAL A 98 -1.24 10.14 5.85
CA VAL A 98 -2.49 10.08 6.65
C VAL A 98 -3.62 9.39 5.87
N PHE A 99 -3.79 9.73 4.59
CA PHE A 99 -4.79 9.06 3.73
C PHE A 99 -4.53 7.56 3.60
N THR A 100 -3.28 7.16 3.41
CA THR A 100 -2.90 5.74 3.28
C THR A 100 -3.22 4.98 4.56
N CYS A 101 -2.88 5.57 5.70
CA CYS A 101 -3.19 5.02 7.02
C CYS A 101 -4.71 4.90 7.23
N TYR A 102 -5.46 5.99 7.03
CA TYR A 102 -6.91 6.00 7.17
C TYR A 102 -7.59 4.97 6.26
N ARG A 103 -7.21 4.91 4.98
CA ARG A 103 -7.80 4.00 3.99
C ARG A 103 -7.59 2.53 4.35
N ASN A 104 -6.44 2.17 4.94
CA ASN A 104 -6.08 0.77 5.18
C ASN A 104 -6.49 0.28 6.57
N TYR A 105 -6.47 1.16 7.58
CA TYR A 105 -6.65 0.76 8.99
C TYR A 105 -7.98 1.20 9.62
N VAL A 106 -8.62 2.25 9.08
CA VAL A 106 -9.85 2.82 9.66
C VAL A 106 -11.03 2.64 8.71
N ARG A 107 -10.85 2.88 7.41
CA ARG A 107 -11.95 2.84 6.44
C ARG A 107 -12.22 1.41 5.96
N LEU A 108 -13.47 0.99 6.01
CA LEU A 108 -13.98 -0.20 5.30
C LEU A 108 -13.89 -0.01 3.79
N ARG A 109 -13.82 -1.06 2.97
CA ARG A 109 -13.66 -0.86 1.50
C ARG A 109 -14.96 -0.42 0.84
N PHE A 110 -16.08 -1.06 1.19
CA PHE A 110 -17.41 -0.75 0.69
C PHE A 110 -18.45 -0.79 1.83
N ASN A 111 -19.62 -0.21 1.56
CA ASN A 111 -20.73 -0.22 2.51
C ASN A 111 -21.20 -1.67 2.71
N GLY A 112 -21.37 -2.07 3.97
CA GLY A 112 -21.76 -3.44 4.34
C GLY A 112 -20.60 -4.41 4.58
N GLU A 113 -19.35 -4.00 4.29
CA GLU A 113 -18.19 -4.77 4.75
C GLU A 113 -18.00 -4.63 6.25
N LYS A 114 -17.37 -5.64 6.87
CA LYS A 114 -17.11 -5.67 8.31
C LYS A 114 -15.63 -5.49 8.64
N GLU A 115 -14.75 -5.68 7.66
CA GLU A 115 -13.31 -5.73 7.86
C GLU A 115 -12.58 -4.68 7.01
N THR A 116 -11.51 -4.14 7.57
CA THR A 116 -10.62 -3.20 6.88
C THR A 116 -9.61 -3.94 5.99
N PRO A 117 -8.99 -3.26 5.01
CA PRO A 117 -7.91 -3.87 4.23
C PRO A 117 -6.77 -4.46 5.08
N ALA A 118 -6.44 -3.83 6.21
CA ALA A 118 -5.40 -4.33 7.12
C ALA A 118 -5.81 -5.64 7.81
N GLN A 119 -7.09 -5.77 8.20
CA GLN A 119 -7.62 -7.01 8.77
C GLN A 119 -7.64 -8.14 7.75
N LEU A 120 -8.10 -7.88 6.52
CA LEU A 120 -8.09 -8.86 5.44
C LEU A 120 -6.69 -9.36 5.07
N LEU A 121 -5.65 -8.57 5.37
CA LEU A 121 -4.25 -8.94 5.17
C LEU A 121 -3.60 -9.55 6.43
N GLY A 122 -4.34 -9.71 7.52
CA GLY A 122 -3.82 -10.21 8.79
C GLY A 122 -2.82 -9.27 9.50
N LEU A 123 -2.72 -8.01 9.07
CA LEU A 123 -1.77 -7.05 9.65
C LEU A 123 -2.21 -6.58 11.03
N LEU A 124 -3.52 -6.52 11.26
CA LEU A 124 -4.13 -6.17 12.53
C LEU A 124 -5.34 -7.05 12.79
N PRO A 125 -5.61 -7.42 14.06
CA PRO A 125 -6.79 -8.20 14.40
C PRO A 125 -8.08 -7.37 14.32
N GLN A 126 -7.99 -6.03 14.34
CA GLN A 126 -9.14 -5.14 14.49
C GLN A 126 -9.05 -3.89 13.63
N GLN A 127 -10.22 -3.29 13.37
CA GLN A 127 -10.32 -1.95 12.81
C GLN A 127 -9.85 -0.93 13.84
N LEU A 128 -9.03 0.03 13.41
CA LEU A 128 -8.61 1.12 14.29
C LEU A 128 -9.63 2.24 14.31
N SER A 129 -9.75 2.90 15.46
CA SER A 129 -10.33 4.22 15.56
C SER A 129 -9.37 5.30 15.02
N ILE A 130 -9.88 6.51 14.78
CA ILE A 130 -9.04 7.64 14.35
C ILE A 130 -8.03 8.00 15.44
N GLU A 131 -8.45 7.94 16.70
CA GLU A 131 -7.63 8.22 17.88
C GLU A 131 -6.48 7.21 17.99
N GLN A 132 -6.78 5.92 17.85
CA GLN A 132 -5.76 4.87 17.84
C GLN A 132 -4.77 5.03 16.69
N LEU A 133 -5.25 5.41 15.50
CA LEU A 133 -4.38 5.64 14.37
C LEU A 133 -3.42 6.83 14.60
N LEU A 134 -3.91 7.90 15.24
CA LEU A 134 -3.12 9.09 15.51
C LEU A 134 -2.21 8.95 16.75
N SER A 135 -2.54 8.05 17.68
CA SER A 135 -1.73 7.77 18.88
C SER A 135 -0.52 6.88 18.59
N TRP A 136 -0.41 6.30 17.39
CA TRP A 136 0.78 5.58 16.89
C TRP A 136 1.97 6.50 16.56
N ARG A 137 2.13 7.56 17.34
CA ARG A 137 3.28 8.44 17.32
C ARG A 137 4.36 7.88 18.22
N GLN A 138 5.34 7.20 17.63
CA GLN A 138 6.50 6.66 18.36
C GLN A 138 7.34 7.75 19.04
N ASP A 139 7.16 9.03 18.67
CA ASP A 139 7.85 10.18 19.24
C ASP A 139 7.26 10.68 20.56
N TRP A 140 6.13 10.14 21.01
CA TRP A 140 5.56 10.45 22.33
C TRP A 140 6.16 9.61 23.47
N GLY A 141 7.10 8.71 23.18
CA GLY A 141 7.71 7.81 24.15
C GLY A 141 6.89 6.52 24.35
N ARG A 142 7.55 5.46 24.80
CA ARG A 142 7.00 4.09 24.84
C ARG A 142 5.75 3.94 25.73
N SER A 143 5.62 4.76 26.76
CA SER A 143 4.49 4.72 27.70
C SER A 143 3.23 5.42 27.18
N LEU A 144 3.35 6.32 26.19
CA LEU A 144 2.21 7.07 25.64
C LEU A 144 1.78 6.56 24.26
N ALA A 145 2.69 5.92 23.53
CA ALA A 145 2.37 5.34 22.22
C ALA A 145 1.63 4.01 22.41
N VAL A 146 0.39 3.91 21.91
CA VAL A 146 -0.40 2.67 21.90
C VAL A 146 0.24 1.64 20.99
N HIS A 147 0.37 0.40 21.45
CA HIS A 147 0.94 -0.68 20.65
C HIS A 147 0.00 -1.02 19.48
N PRO A 148 0.51 -1.28 18.27
CA PRO A 148 -0.36 -1.51 17.12
C PRO A 148 -1.24 -2.76 17.22
N LEU A 149 -0.76 -3.78 17.93
CA LEU A 149 -1.50 -5.03 18.19
C LEU A 149 -2.24 -5.03 19.54
N ALA A 150 -2.23 -3.91 20.27
CA ALA A 150 -2.98 -3.79 21.50
C ALA A 150 -4.48 -3.76 21.20
N GLN A 151 -5.22 -4.73 21.74
CA GLN A 151 -6.68 -4.75 21.61
C GLN A 151 -7.34 -3.74 22.55
N ARG A 152 -6.74 -3.47 23.71
CA ARG A 152 -7.32 -2.62 24.77
C ARG A 152 -6.64 -1.25 24.86
N GLY A 153 -5.78 -0.91 23.91
CA GLY A 153 -5.06 0.36 23.89
C GLY A 153 -3.83 0.38 24.79
N GLU A 154 -3.28 -0.78 25.15
CA GLU A 154 -2.03 -0.91 25.90
C GLU A 154 -0.90 -0.13 25.22
N SER A 155 -0.05 0.51 26.02
CA SER A 155 1.13 1.21 25.49
C SER A 155 2.16 0.23 24.92
N THR A 156 3.05 0.71 24.06
CA THR A 156 4.19 -0.05 23.54
C THR A 156 5.14 -0.52 24.65
N ALA A 157 5.13 0.14 25.82
CA ALA A 157 5.88 -0.30 27.00
C ALA A 157 5.21 -1.50 27.71
N GLU A 158 3.89 -1.53 27.76
CA GLU A 158 3.10 -2.52 28.52
C GLU A 158 2.73 -3.74 27.70
N TRP A 159 2.58 -3.56 26.38
CA TRP A 159 2.11 -4.62 25.52
C TRP A 159 3.07 -5.81 25.49
N ARG A 160 2.50 -7.00 25.64
CA ARG A 160 3.17 -8.29 25.52
C ARG A 160 2.46 -9.09 24.44
N ALA A 161 3.24 -9.77 23.60
CA ALA A 161 2.67 -10.72 22.66
C ALA A 161 1.90 -11.80 23.44
N PRO A 162 0.72 -12.25 22.96
CA PRO A 162 0.06 -13.42 23.52
C PRO A 162 1.02 -14.61 23.51
N ALA A 163 0.98 -15.45 24.55
CA ALA A 163 1.85 -16.63 24.67
C ALA A 163 1.75 -17.57 23.45
N ASP A 164 0.63 -17.51 22.72
CA ASP A 164 0.30 -18.36 21.58
C ASP A 164 0.66 -17.73 20.22
N ALA A 165 1.40 -16.61 20.18
CA ALA A 165 1.75 -15.89 18.94
C ALA A 165 2.90 -16.54 18.15
N THR A 166 3.02 -17.87 18.19
CA THR A 166 3.86 -18.67 17.28
C THR A 166 3.08 -18.97 16.00
N HIS A 167 2.90 -17.95 15.15
CA HIS A 167 2.53 -18.20 13.74
C HIS A 167 3.09 -17.08 12.86
N VAL A 168 4.39 -17.16 12.61
CA VAL A 168 5.03 -16.49 11.48
C VAL A 168 6.05 -17.44 10.85
N ASP A 169 5.63 -18.66 10.50
CA ASP A 169 6.47 -19.61 9.74
C ASP A 169 5.73 -20.27 8.56
N GLU A 170 4.48 -19.91 8.27
CA GLU A 170 3.69 -20.58 7.20
C GLU A 170 3.64 -19.81 5.87
N MET A 171 4.46 -18.78 5.67
CA MET A 171 4.57 -18.14 4.35
C MET A 171 5.60 -18.81 3.42
N GLU A 172 6.40 -19.78 3.88
CA GLU A 172 7.28 -20.58 3.01
C GLU A 172 6.61 -21.83 2.40
N ALA A 173 5.45 -22.26 2.88
CA ALA A 173 4.86 -23.55 2.48
C ALA A 173 3.90 -23.52 1.27
N VAL A 174 3.59 -22.35 0.68
CA VAL A 174 2.69 -22.23 -0.49
C VAL A 174 3.47 -22.10 -1.82
N ALA A 175 4.76 -22.40 -1.81
CA ALA A 175 5.63 -22.41 -2.99
C ALA A 175 6.28 -23.78 -3.26
N GLY A 176 5.57 -24.87 -2.93
CA GLY A 176 5.87 -26.25 -3.36
C GLY A 176 5.05 -26.65 -4.56
#